data_AF-A0A7S1GG91-F1
#
_entry.id   AF-A0A7S1GG91-F1
#
_cell.length_a   1.000
_cell.length_b   1.000
_cell.length_c   1.000
_cell.angle_alpha   90.00
_cell.angle_beta   90.00
_cell.angle_gamma   90.00
#
_symmetry.space_group_name_H-M   'P 1'
#
loop_
_entity.id
_entity.type
_entity.pdbx_description
1 polymer ?
#
loop_
_entity_poly.entity_id
_entity_poly.type
_entity_poly.pdbx_seq_one_letter_code
_entity_poly.pdbx_strand_id
1 'polypeptide(L)'
;RIGRAVEAPGRTAAPTERAAQMYERFANLDSEGQWELIRRFWEDREMEVVMLVEGIDAVTSDTCQARHSYTIRDVYWQHEFAPCVDANATVDLDKFHDMHPIEAPRVADRR
;
A
#
# COMPACT_ATOMS: atom_id res chain seq x y z
N ARG A 1 18.75 -2.88 36.07
CA ARG A 1 18.44 -4.08 35.25
C ARG A 1 18.59 -3.63 33.80
N ILE A 2 19.75 -3.88 33.20
CA ILE A 2 20.15 -3.28 31.92
C ILE A 2 19.52 -4.14 30.82
N GLY A 3 18.64 -3.54 30.01
CA GLY A 3 17.94 -4.22 28.92
C GLY A 3 18.94 -4.63 27.84
N ARG A 4 19.02 -5.93 27.56
CA ARG A 4 19.76 -6.50 26.44
C ARG A 4 19.01 -6.14 25.16
N ALA A 5 19.65 -5.41 24.26
CA ALA A 5 19.16 -5.27 22.89
C ALA A 5 19.07 -6.69 22.29
N VAL A 6 17.86 -7.12 21.96
CA VAL A 6 17.66 -8.28 21.10
C VAL A 6 17.88 -7.77 19.69
N GLU A 7 19.06 -8.01 19.13
CA GLU A 7 19.27 -7.83 17.71
C GLU A 7 18.31 -8.77 16.97
N ALA A 8 17.33 -8.18 16.29
CA ALA A 8 16.56 -8.93 15.31
C ALA A 8 17.56 -9.39 14.23
N PRO A 9 17.61 -10.69 13.89
CA PRO A 9 18.52 -11.15 12.85
C PRO A 9 18.11 -10.47 11.55
N GLY A 10 18.96 -9.54 11.09
CA GLY A 10 18.87 -8.94 9.78
C GLY A 10 18.96 -10.04 8.72
N ARG A 11 17.82 -10.56 8.30
CA ARG A 11 17.70 -11.37 7.09
C ARG A 11 17.69 -10.43 5.88
N THR A 12 18.86 -9.91 5.53
CA THR A 12 19.12 -9.58 4.12
C THR A 12 19.58 -10.88 3.46
N ALA A 13 18.61 -11.77 3.20
CA ALA A 13 18.86 -12.87 2.29
C ALA A 13 19.18 -12.27 0.91
N ALA A 14 20.27 -12.69 0.28
CA ALA A 14 20.56 -12.33 -1.09
C ALA A 14 19.31 -12.67 -1.95
N PRO A 15 18.89 -11.78 -2.87
CA PRO A 15 17.75 -12.07 -3.74
C PRO A 15 17.96 -13.43 -4.40
N THR A 16 16.92 -14.26 -4.44
CA THR A 16 16.97 -15.46 -5.27
C THR A 16 17.30 -15.07 -6.71
N GLU A 17 17.93 -15.96 -7.46
CA GLU A 17 18.27 -15.71 -8.87
C GLU A 17 17.05 -15.28 -9.70
N ARG A 18 15.87 -15.84 -9.37
CA ARG A 18 14.58 -15.45 -9.92
C ARG A 18 14.18 -14.01 -9.57
N ALA A 19 14.41 -13.57 -8.34
CA ALA A 19 14.16 -12.19 -7.92
C ALA A 19 15.13 -11.21 -8.59
N ALA A 20 16.42 -11.56 -8.69
CA ALA A 20 17.41 -10.74 -9.37
C ALA A 20 17.07 -10.53 -10.86
N GLN A 21 16.68 -11.60 -11.56
CA GLN A 21 16.22 -11.51 -12.97
C GLN A 21 14.96 -10.66 -13.11
N MET A 22 14.02 -10.73 -12.15
CA MET A 22 12.81 -9.91 -12.16
C MET A 22 13.14 -8.41 -11.97
N TYR A 23 14.08 -8.08 -11.07
CA TYR A 23 14.54 -6.70 -10.88
C TYR A 23 15.21 -6.13 -12.12
N GLU A 24 16.15 -6.87 -12.73
CA GLU A 24 16.81 -6.45 -13.97
C GLU A 24 15.80 -6.26 -15.11
N ARG A 25 14.83 -7.19 -15.24
CA ARG A 25 13.75 -7.03 -16.21
C ARG A 25 12.94 -5.77 -15.94
N PHE A 26 12.53 -5.52 -14.69
CA PHE A 26 11.74 -4.36 -14.32
C PHE A 26 12.48 -3.04 -14.55
N ALA A 27 13.78 -2.99 -14.24
CA ALA A 27 14.61 -1.80 -14.42
C ALA A 27 14.77 -1.38 -15.89
N ASN A 28 14.66 -2.33 -16.82
CA ASN A 28 14.78 -2.10 -18.26
C ASN A 28 13.44 -1.85 -18.98
N LEU A 29 12.32 -1.82 -18.26
CA LEU A 29 11.00 -1.50 -18.82
C LEU A 29 10.74 0.01 -18.76
N ASP A 30 9.97 0.51 -19.73
CA ASP A 30 9.35 1.82 -19.63
C ASP A 30 8.23 1.83 -18.56
N SER A 31 7.67 2.99 -18.26
CA SER A 31 6.67 3.12 -17.18
C SER A 31 5.44 2.25 -17.43
N GLU A 32 4.95 2.16 -18.67
CA GLU A 32 3.84 1.28 -19.05
C GLU A 32 4.18 -0.20 -18.81
N GLY A 33 5.35 -0.66 -19.25
CA GLY A 33 5.81 -2.01 -19.03
C GLY A 33 6.00 -2.35 -17.55
N GLN A 34 6.49 -1.40 -16.76
CA GLN A 34 6.60 -1.54 -15.30
C GLN A 34 5.23 -1.73 -14.64
N TRP A 35 4.24 -0.93 -15.03
CA TRP A 35 2.87 -1.04 -14.51
C TRP A 35 2.23 -2.37 -14.84
N GLU A 36 2.34 -2.82 -16.09
CA GLU A 36 1.81 -4.12 -16.51
C GLU A 36 2.48 -5.27 -15.77
N LEU A 37 3.80 -5.20 -15.53
CA LEU A 37 4.49 -6.24 -14.77
C LEU A 37 3.99 -6.31 -13.33
N ILE A 38 3.81 -5.15 -12.68
CA ILE A 38 3.28 -5.08 -11.31
C ILE A 38 1.86 -5.63 -11.26
N ARG A 39 0.99 -5.21 -12.18
CA ARG A 39 -0.40 -5.67 -12.25
C ARG A 39 -0.48 -7.19 -12.42
N ARG A 40 0.26 -7.76 -13.36
CA ARG A 40 0.30 -9.22 -13.54
C ARG A 40 0.83 -9.94 -12.32
N PHE A 41 1.90 -9.41 -11.71
CA PHE A 41 2.45 -10.03 -10.51
C PHE A 41 1.44 -10.05 -9.36
N TRP A 42 0.70 -8.96 -9.20
CA TRP A 42 -0.37 -8.83 -8.21
C TRP A 42 -1.46 -9.89 -8.41
N GLU A 43 -1.93 -10.06 -9.65
CA GLU A 43 -2.96 -11.02 -10.04
C GLU A 43 -2.45 -12.49 -9.92
N ASP A 44 -1.25 -12.79 -10.42
CA ASP A 44 -0.65 -14.14 -10.45
C ASP A 44 -0.33 -14.72 -9.07
N ARG A 45 -0.19 -13.87 -8.05
CA ARG A 45 0.28 -14.25 -6.71
C ARG A 45 -0.80 -14.18 -5.64
N GLU A 46 -2.04 -13.85 -6.02
CA GLU A 46 -3.15 -13.66 -5.08
C GLU A 46 -2.74 -12.75 -3.92
N MET A 47 -2.10 -11.62 -4.23
CA MET A 47 -1.54 -10.74 -3.21
C MET A 47 -2.62 -10.13 -2.32
N GLU A 48 -2.24 -9.90 -1.06
CA GLU A 48 -3.07 -9.26 -0.04
C GLU A 48 -2.26 -8.17 0.66
N VAL A 49 -2.80 -6.95 0.75
CA VAL A 49 -2.25 -5.89 1.61
C VAL A 49 -2.95 -5.95 2.96
N VAL A 50 -2.20 -6.19 4.03
CA VAL A 50 -2.72 -6.10 5.40
C VAL A 50 -2.41 -4.72 5.97
N MET A 51 -3.46 -3.98 6.34
CA MET A 51 -3.38 -2.66 6.96
C MET A 51 -3.57 -2.76 8.47
N LEU A 52 -2.69 -2.10 9.20
CA LEU A 52 -2.73 -1.98 10.65
C LEU A 52 -2.75 -0.50 11.02
N VAL A 53 -3.73 -0.10 11.82
CA VAL A 53 -3.79 1.24 12.41
C VAL A 53 -3.72 1.08 13.92
N GLU A 54 -2.68 1.63 14.52
CA GLU A 54 -2.44 1.61 15.96
C GLU A 54 -2.63 3.00 16.56
N GLY A 55 -3.18 3.05 17.75
CA GLY A 55 -3.43 4.30 18.47
C GLY A 55 -3.57 4.09 19.96
N ILE A 56 -3.64 5.20 20.69
CA ILE A 56 -3.98 5.21 22.12
C ILE A 56 -5.35 5.86 22.24
N ASP A 57 -6.28 5.18 22.90
CA ASP A 57 -7.58 5.76 23.21
C ASP A 57 -7.40 6.91 24.21
N ALA A 58 -7.91 8.09 23.87
CA ALA A 58 -7.68 9.29 24.65
C ALA A 58 -8.39 9.27 26.02
N VAL A 59 -9.42 8.44 26.19
CA VAL A 59 -10.23 8.37 27.41
C VAL A 59 -9.69 7.29 28.34
N THR A 60 -9.40 6.11 27.81
CA THR A 60 -8.95 4.96 28.62
C THR A 60 -7.44 4.83 28.70
N SER A 61 -6.69 5.54 27.86
CA SER A 61 -5.24 5.37 27.69
C SER A 61 -4.83 3.97 27.23
N ASP A 62 -5.77 3.16 26.74
CA ASP A 62 -5.48 1.82 26.22
C ASP A 62 -4.90 1.92 24.81
N THR A 63 -3.99 0.99 24.48
CA THR A 63 -3.53 0.80 23.11
C THR A 63 -4.61 0.06 22.31
N CYS A 64 -5.02 0.63 21.17
CA CYS A 64 -5.95 0.03 20.24
C CYS A 64 -5.26 -0.30 18.91
N GLN A 65 -5.74 -1.35 18.23
CA GLN A 65 -5.25 -1.75 16.92
C GLN A 65 -6.44 -2.17 16.04
N ALA A 66 -6.67 -1.40 14.98
CA ALA A 66 -7.59 -1.76 13.91
C ALA A 66 -6.83 -2.51 12.81
N ARG A 67 -7.47 -3.53 12.22
CA ARG A 67 -6.90 -4.35 11.15
C ARG A 67 -7.89 -4.44 10.01
N HIS A 68 -7.38 -4.33 8.79
CA HIS A 68 -8.14 -4.56 7.57
C HIS A 68 -7.22 -5.15 6.51
N SER A 69 -7.76 -5.84 5.50
CA SER A 69 -6.95 -6.31 4.39
C SER A 69 -7.64 -6.11 3.05
N TYR A 70 -6.82 -5.89 2.03
CA TYR A 70 -7.22 -5.69 0.64
C TYR A 70 -6.65 -6.82 -0.20
N THR A 71 -7.52 -7.59 -0.83
CA THR A 71 -7.20 -8.68 -1.73
C THR A 71 -7.09 -8.19 -3.18
N ILE A 72 -6.82 -9.09 -4.11
CA ILE A 72 -6.85 -8.81 -5.55
C ILE A 72 -8.16 -8.19 -6.05
N ARG A 73 -9.27 -8.37 -5.32
CA ARG A 73 -10.60 -7.86 -5.69
C ARG A 73 -10.86 -6.43 -5.20
N ASP A 74 -10.04 -5.95 -4.27
CA ASP A 74 -10.26 -4.68 -3.59
C ASP A 74 -9.35 -3.57 -4.15
N VAL A 75 -8.42 -3.91 -5.04
CA VAL A 75 -7.46 -2.97 -5.65
C VAL A 75 -7.90 -2.56 -7.05
N TYR A 76 -8.21 -1.28 -7.20
CA TYR A 76 -8.61 -0.67 -8.47
C TYR A 76 -7.46 0.17 -9.03
N TRP A 77 -6.84 -0.30 -10.12
CA TRP A 77 -5.78 0.43 -10.80
C TRP A 77 -6.32 1.68 -11.50
N GLN A 78 -5.58 2.80 -11.45
CA GLN A 78 -5.98 4.05 -12.10
C GLN A 78 -7.35 4.58 -11.63
N HIS A 79 -7.59 4.49 -10.32
CA HIS A 79 -8.75 5.09 -9.67
C HIS A 79 -8.28 6.04 -8.56
N GLU A 80 -9.11 7.04 -8.25
CA GLU A 80 -8.94 7.89 -7.08
C GLU A 80 -10.22 7.94 -6.24
N PHE A 81 -10.08 8.19 -4.94
CA PHE A 81 -11.22 8.37 -4.03
C PHE A 81 -11.92 9.70 -4.31
N ALA A 82 -13.25 9.68 -4.30
CA ALA A 82 -14.05 10.89 -4.42
C ALA A 82 -13.81 11.81 -3.21
N PRO A 83 -13.80 13.14 -3.39
CA PRO A 83 -13.74 14.08 -2.27
C PRO A 83 -14.94 13.88 -1.33
N CYS A 84 -14.66 13.57 -0.06
CA CYS A 84 -15.68 13.35 0.97
C CYS A 84 -15.66 14.42 2.08
N VAL A 85 -14.81 15.46 1.95
CA VAL A 85 -14.70 16.55 2.93
C VAL A 85 -15.06 17.88 2.27
N ASP A 86 -15.91 18.65 2.93
CA ASP A 86 -16.32 19.99 2.46
C ASP A 86 -15.44 21.13 3.01
N ALA A 87 -15.73 22.36 2.59
CA ALA A 87 -14.99 23.56 3.02
C ALA A 87 -15.11 23.87 4.52
N ASN A 88 -16.09 23.29 5.21
CA ASN A 88 -16.29 23.44 6.65
C ASN A 88 -15.70 22.25 7.44
N ALA A 89 -14.91 21.39 6.79
CA ALA A 89 -14.37 20.15 7.34
C ALA A 89 -15.44 19.13 7.79
N THR A 90 -16.63 19.17 7.18
CA THR A 90 -17.65 18.14 7.35
C THR A 90 -17.33 16.95 6.48
N VAL A 91 -17.40 15.73 7.04
CA VAL A 91 -17.16 14.48 6.32
C VAL A 91 -18.49 13.86 5.90
N ASP A 92 -18.65 13.61 4.60
CA ASP A 92 -19.74 12.83 4.03
C ASP A 92 -19.32 11.34 4.00
N LEU A 93 -19.84 10.56 4.97
CA LEU A 93 -19.47 9.15 5.11
C LEU A 93 -20.05 8.27 4.01
N ASP A 94 -21.13 8.69 3.32
CA ASP A 94 -21.69 7.94 2.20
C ASP A 94 -20.72 7.93 1.02
N LYS A 95 -19.92 9.00 0.87
CA LYS A 95 -18.88 9.12 -0.16
C LYS A 95 -17.54 8.50 0.23
N PHE A 96 -17.39 8.01 1.46
CA PHE A 96 -16.07 7.63 1.99
C PHE A 96 -15.40 6.50 1.19
N HIS A 97 -16.20 5.61 0.59
CA HIS A 97 -15.71 4.49 -0.23
C HIS A 97 -15.85 4.73 -1.74
N ASP A 98 -16.35 5.89 -2.15
CA ASP A 98 -16.59 6.18 -3.56
C ASP A 98 -15.26 6.39 -4.29
N MET A 99 -15.16 5.79 -5.47
CA MET A 99 -13.99 5.90 -6.35
C MET A 99 -14.41 6.17 -7.78
N HIS A 100 -13.54 6.82 -8.54
CA HIS A 100 -13.75 7.03 -9.97
C HIS A 100 -12.43 6.79 -10.75
N PRO A 101 -12.53 6.38 -12.02
CA PRO A 101 -11.35 6.22 -12.88
C PRO A 101 -10.69 7.58 -13.14
N ILE A 102 -9.37 7.56 -13.38
CA ILE A 102 -8.59 8.72 -13.82
C ILE A 102 -7.99 8.47 -15.21
N GLU A 103 -7.95 9.51 -16.04
CA GLU A 103 -7.51 9.41 -17.44
C GLU A 103 -5.98 9.24 -17.60
N ALA A 104 -5.20 9.67 -16.61
CA ALA A 104 -3.75 9.51 -16.61
C ALA A 104 -3.22 9.29 -15.19
N PRO A 105 -2.25 8.37 -15.00
CA PRO A 105 -1.53 8.28 -13.74
C PRO A 105 -0.90 9.63 -13.43
N ARG A 106 -1.15 10.18 -12.23
CA ARG A 106 -0.41 11.35 -11.77
C ARG A 106 1.04 10.91 -11.62
N VAL A 107 1.92 11.34 -12.54
CA VAL A 107 3.35 11.21 -12.33
C VAL A 107 3.64 12.05 -11.09
N ALA A 108 4.01 11.39 -10.00
CA ALA A 108 4.37 12.08 -8.77
C ALA A 108 5.52 13.04 -9.11
N ASP A 109 5.28 14.34 -8.99
CA ASP A 109 6.32 15.37 -8.99
C ASP A 109 7.19 15.08 -7.77
N ARG A 110 8.26 14.30 -7.96
CA ARG A 110 9.26 14.02 -6.92
C ARG A 110 10.00 15.33 -6.68
N ARG A 111 9.45 16.18 -5.82
CA ARG A 111 10.15 17.31 -5.21
C ARG A 111 11.20 16.84 -4.23
#